data_AF-A0A5E6NMT7-F1
#
_entry.id   AF-A0A5E6NMT7-F1
#
_cell.length_a   1.000
_cell.length_b   1.000
_cell.length_c   1.000
_cell.angle_alpha   90.00
_cell.angle_beta   90.00
_cell.angle_gamma   90.00
#
_symmetry.space_group_name_H-M   'P 1'
#
loop_
_entity.id
_entity.type
_entity.pdbx_description
1 polymer ?
#
loop_
_entity_poly.entity_id
_entity_poly.type
_entity_poly.pdbx_seq_one_letter_code
_entity_poly.pdbx_strand_id
1 'polypeptide(L)'
;MDANGYDGLKFGEGITKDDITITQEADGFVYIRINNTTDVVKFTQASTTSTLAIDYIYFADNSRIRANAILVSLKTLTEGDDTLTANRNGTNNIQALAGDDTITGGIDARNNIDGGADDDTLTGGSYADRLIGGKAMTL
;
A
#
# COMPACT_ATOMS: atom_id res chain seq x y z
N MET A 1 11.06 -4.42 21.64
CA MET A 1 11.19 -5.26 20.45
C MET A 1 11.96 -6.49 20.89
N ASP A 2 11.27 -7.61 21.06
CA ASP A 2 11.92 -8.89 21.35
C ASP A 2 11.93 -9.74 20.08
N ALA A 3 12.93 -10.60 19.94
CA ALA A 3 13.26 -11.25 18.67
C ALA A 3 12.48 -12.55 18.40
N ASN A 4 11.45 -12.91 19.20
CA ASN A 4 10.68 -14.15 19.03
C ASN A 4 9.17 -14.03 19.37
N GLY A 5 8.70 -12.86 19.81
CA GLY A 5 7.31 -12.56 20.13
C GLY A 5 6.60 -11.88 18.97
N TYR A 6 5.29 -12.13 18.84
CA TYR A 6 4.45 -11.39 17.90
C TYR A 6 4.35 -9.92 18.34
N ASP A 7 4.78 -8.99 17.48
CA ASP A 7 4.68 -7.55 17.75
C ASP A 7 3.25 -7.07 17.41
N GLY A 8 2.60 -6.38 18.34
CA GLY A 8 1.19 -5.99 18.22
C GLY A 8 0.92 -4.52 18.55
N LEU A 9 0.19 -3.83 17.67
CA LEU A 9 -0.48 -2.56 18.00
C LEU A 9 -1.85 -2.87 18.58
N LYS A 10 -2.24 -2.23 19.70
CA LYS A 10 -3.57 -2.36 20.28
C LYS A 10 -4.26 -1.00 20.36
N PHE A 11 -5.40 -0.88 19.70
CA PHE A 11 -6.29 0.27 19.86
C PHE A 11 -7.14 0.14 21.12
N GLY A 12 -7.46 1.29 21.73
CA GLY A 12 -8.36 1.39 22.87
C GLY A 12 -9.84 1.19 22.48
N GLU A 13 -10.73 1.30 23.46
CA GLU A 13 -12.17 1.31 23.22
C GLU A 13 -12.57 2.48 22.29
N GLY A 14 -13.62 2.28 21.49
CA GLY A 14 -14.15 3.32 20.59
C GLY A 14 -13.44 3.45 19.24
N ILE A 15 -12.37 2.68 19.00
CA ILE A 15 -11.73 2.57 17.68
C ILE A 15 -11.96 1.15 17.15
N THR A 16 -12.60 1.06 16.01
CA THR A 16 -12.89 -0.18 15.29
C THR A 16 -12.09 -0.25 13.98
N LYS A 17 -12.25 -1.35 13.24
CA LYS A 17 -11.62 -1.52 11.92
C LYS A 17 -12.07 -0.48 10.91
N ASP A 18 -13.33 -0.05 10.98
CA ASP A 18 -13.92 0.89 10.03
C ASP A 18 -13.49 2.34 10.33
N ASP A 19 -12.96 2.58 11.53
CA ASP A 19 -12.44 3.89 11.95
C ASP A 19 -10.99 4.12 11.51
N ILE A 20 -10.34 3.16 10.87
CA ILE A 20 -8.95 3.29 10.44
C ILE A 20 -8.78 3.17 8.92
N THR A 21 -7.87 3.96 8.39
CA THR A 21 -7.39 3.84 7.01
C THR A 21 -5.91 3.45 7.04
N ILE A 22 -5.55 2.41 6.28
CA ILE A 22 -4.16 1.95 6.16
C ILE A 22 -3.66 2.22 4.74
N THR A 23 -2.59 2.99 4.60
CA THR A 23 -1.97 3.29 3.30
C THR A 23 -0.47 3.02 3.34
N GLN A 24 0.12 2.79 2.17
CA GLN A 24 1.57 2.91 1.97
C GLN A 24 1.82 4.16 1.13
N GLU A 25 2.63 5.07 1.64
CA GLU A 25 2.93 6.33 0.96
C GLU A 25 4.24 6.23 0.18
N ALA A 26 4.53 7.23 -0.66
CA ALA A 26 5.72 7.29 -1.51
C ALA A 26 7.06 7.26 -0.74
N ASP A 27 7.05 7.57 0.56
CA ASP A 27 8.23 7.45 1.42
C ASP A 27 8.56 6.00 1.82
N GLY A 28 7.71 5.04 1.40
CA GLY A 28 7.86 3.61 1.65
C GLY A 28 7.34 3.17 3.01
N PHE A 29 6.77 4.07 3.81
CA PHE A 29 6.22 3.74 5.12
C PHE A 29 4.73 3.40 5.03
N VAL A 30 4.28 2.55 5.95
CA VAL A 30 2.87 2.25 6.13
C VAL A 30 2.30 3.12 7.23
N TYR A 31 1.17 3.73 6.95
CA TYR A 31 0.47 4.66 7.82
C TYR A 31 -0.88 4.06 8.19
N ILE A 32 -1.17 4.02 9.49
CA ILE A 32 -2.52 3.78 10.00
C ILE A 32 -3.04 5.11 10.52
N ARG A 33 -4.07 5.64 9.87
CA ARG A 33 -4.73 6.88 10.26
C ARG A 33 -6.05 6.55 10.91
N ILE A 34 -6.37 7.27 11.98
CA ILE A 34 -7.72 7.24 12.55
C ILE A 34 -8.55 8.26 11.77
N ASN A 35 -9.64 7.80 11.18
CA ASN A 35 -10.50 8.61 10.32
C ASN A 35 -11.06 9.79 11.11
N ASN A 36 -11.13 10.96 10.47
CA ASN A 36 -11.61 12.22 11.07
C ASN A 36 -10.79 12.73 12.28
N THR A 37 -9.56 12.24 12.48
CA THR A 37 -8.61 12.80 13.45
C THR A 37 -7.27 13.11 12.78
N THR A 38 -6.33 13.67 13.54
CA THR A 38 -4.94 13.87 13.11
C THR A 38 -4.01 12.76 13.59
N ASP A 39 -4.55 11.71 14.21
CA ASP A 39 -3.76 10.66 14.82
C ASP A 39 -3.26 9.67 13.75
N VAL A 40 -1.97 9.38 13.84
CA VAL A 40 -1.27 8.56 12.85
C VAL A 40 -0.28 7.64 13.54
N VAL A 41 -0.32 6.36 13.19
CA VAL A 41 0.73 5.40 13.53
C VAL A 41 1.52 5.09 12.26
N LYS A 42 2.85 5.29 12.34
CA LYS A 42 3.77 5.10 11.21
C LYS A 42 4.64 3.87 11.44
N PHE A 43 4.67 2.97 10.47
CA PHE A 43 5.49 1.77 10.46
C PHE A 43 6.50 1.78 9.32
N THR A 44 7.73 1.36 9.60
CA THR A 44 8.69 1.00 8.57
C THR A 44 8.26 -0.28 7.88
N GLN A 45 8.16 -0.27 6.56
CA GLN A 45 8.21 -1.50 5.78
C GLN A 45 9.68 -1.88 5.61
N ALA A 46 10.06 -3.11 5.94
CA ALA A 46 11.40 -3.59 5.61
C ALA A 46 11.50 -3.75 4.08
N SER A 47 12.20 -2.81 3.43
CA SER A 47 12.32 -2.70 1.96
C SER A 47 12.85 -3.96 1.27
N THR A 48 13.53 -4.85 2.01
CA THR A 48 14.13 -6.08 1.46
C THR A 48 13.26 -7.32 1.57
N THR A 49 12.27 -7.36 2.46
CA THR A 49 11.51 -8.58 2.79
C THR A 49 10.00 -8.45 2.62
N SER A 50 9.47 -7.26 2.31
CA SER A 50 8.01 -7.00 2.29
C SER A 50 7.34 -7.41 3.61
N THR A 51 8.02 -7.25 4.74
CA THR A 51 7.46 -7.52 6.07
C THR A 51 7.20 -6.20 6.81
N LEU A 52 6.06 -6.11 7.50
CA LEU A 52 5.78 -4.99 8.40
C LEU A 52 6.48 -5.24 9.75
N ALA A 53 6.80 -4.15 10.45
CA ALA A 53 7.35 -4.20 11.81
C ALA A 53 6.32 -4.63 12.89
N ILE A 54 5.09 -4.94 12.50
CA ILE A 54 4.04 -5.49 13.35
C ILE A 54 3.49 -6.76 12.71
N ASP A 55 3.01 -7.67 13.54
CA ASP A 55 2.32 -8.89 13.11
C ASP A 55 0.79 -8.72 13.16
N TYR A 56 0.31 -7.96 14.15
CA TYR A 56 -1.10 -7.81 14.44
C TYR A 56 -1.49 -6.37 14.82
N ILE A 57 -2.69 -5.98 14.41
CA ILE A 57 -3.44 -4.86 14.98
C ILE A 57 -4.61 -5.45 15.76
N TYR A 58 -4.76 -5.10 17.03
CA TYR A 58 -5.81 -5.57 17.93
C TYR A 58 -6.81 -4.47 18.24
N PHE A 59 -8.09 -4.83 18.31
CA PHE A 59 -9.19 -3.95 18.69
C PHE A 59 -9.83 -4.42 20.00
N ALA A 60 -10.64 -3.55 20.61
CA ALA A 60 -11.27 -3.82 21.91
C ALA A 60 -12.25 -5.01 21.89
N ASP A 61 -12.83 -5.33 20.74
CA ASP A 61 -13.75 -6.45 20.52
C ASP A 61 -13.04 -7.82 20.38
N ASN A 62 -11.73 -7.87 20.61
CA ASN A 62 -10.83 -9.01 20.36
C ASN A 62 -10.65 -9.38 18.89
N SER A 63 -11.19 -8.60 17.96
CA SER A 63 -10.86 -8.74 16.56
C SER A 63 -9.42 -8.28 16.30
N ARG A 64 -8.84 -8.80 15.21
CA ARG A 64 -7.49 -8.42 14.78
C ARG A 64 -7.37 -8.33 13.27
N ILE A 65 -6.38 -7.57 12.81
CA ILE A 65 -5.88 -7.58 11.43
C ILE A 65 -4.47 -8.16 11.47
N ARG A 66 -4.17 -9.08 10.55
CA ARG A 66 -2.81 -9.62 10.37
C ARG A 66 -2.02 -8.76 9.39
N ALA A 67 -0.74 -8.59 9.63
CA ALA A 67 0.16 -7.83 8.78
C ALA A 67 0.18 -8.32 7.31
N ASN A 68 0.13 -9.64 7.10
CA ASN A 68 0.08 -10.18 5.74
C ASN A 68 -1.20 -9.77 4.98
N ALA A 69 -2.33 -9.60 5.68
CA ALA A 69 -3.56 -9.14 5.07
C ALA A 69 -3.46 -7.67 4.65
N ILE A 70 -2.81 -6.83 5.48
CA ILE A 70 -2.52 -5.43 5.17
C ILE A 70 -1.63 -5.33 3.93
N LEU A 71 -0.56 -6.12 3.87
CA LEU A 71 0.37 -6.10 2.75
C LEU A 71 -0.27 -6.55 1.43
N VAL A 72 -1.27 -7.44 1.50
CA VAL A 72 -2.04 -7.87 0.32
C VAL A 72 -3.03 -6.78 -0.10
N SER A 73 -3.76 -6.19 0.86
CA SER A 73 -4.73 -5.12 0.55
C SER A 73 -4.05 -3.89 -0.03
N LEU A 74 -2.87 -3.51 0.48
CA LEU A 74 -2.07 -2.39 -0.06
C LEU A 74 -1.52 -2.61 -1.47
N LYS A 75 -1.62 -3.84 -2.01
CA LYS A 75 -1.15 -4.19 -3.35
C LYS A 75 -2.29 -4.58 -4.29
N THR A 76 -3.54 -4.48 -3.83
CA THR A 76 -4.72 -4.77 -4.65
C THR A 76 -5.26 -3.45 -5.18
N LEU A 77 -5.16 -3.25 -6.48
CA LEU A 77 -5.74 -2.11 -7.19
C LEU A 77 -7.21 -2.42 -7.53
N THR A 78 -8.01 -1.38 -7.67
CA THR A 78 -9.47 -1.35 -7.73
C THR A 78 -9.94 -0.54 -8.93
N GLU A 79 -11.25 -0.41 -9.15
CA GLU A 79 -11.82 0.40 -10.25
C GLU A 79 -12.00 1.88 -9.84
N GLY A 80 -11.30 2.35 -8.81
CA GLY A 80 -11.29 3.74 -8.40
C GLY A 80 -9.87 4.17 -8.03
N ASP A 81 -9.69 5.47 -7.80
CA ASP A 81 -8.37 6.09 -7.65
C ASP A 81 -7.48 5.39 -6.61
N ASP A 82 -6.39 4.77 -7.07
CA ASP A 82 -5.45 4.04 -6.23
C ASP A 82 -4.05 4.67 -6.19
N THR A 83 -3.30 4.32 -5.15
CA THR A 83 -1.89 4.68 -5.02
C THR A 83 -1.05 3.45 -4.66
N LEU A 84 -0.01 3.17 -5.44
CA LEU A 84 0.86 2.01 -5.22
C LEU A 84 2.33 2.37 -5.39
N THR A 85 3.16 1.87 -4.46
CA THR A 85 4.61 1.75 -4.65
C THR A 85 4.97 0.28 -4.81
N ALA A 86 5.49 -0.09 -5.98
CA ALA A 86 5.83 -1.45 -6.33
C ALA A 86 7.07 -1.97 -5.58
N ASN A 87 7.34 -3.27 -5.68
CA ASN A 87 8.52 -3.85 -5.05
C ASN A 87 9.79 -3.25 -5.66
N ARG A 88 10.73 -2.85 -4.81
CA ARG A 88 11.96 -2.14 -5.21
C ARG A 88 12.78 -2.90 -6.25
N ASN A 89 12.79 -4.23 -6.20
CA ASN A 89 13.68 -5.09 -6.98
C ASN A 89 12.87 -6.12 -7.80
N GLY A 90 13.47 -6.65 -8.87
CA GLY A 90 12.94 -7.81 -9.60
C GLY A 90 12.09 -7.42 -10.81
N THR A 91 10.88 -7.99 -10.94
CA THR A 91 9.95 -7.64 -12.01
C THR A 91 8.57 -7.40 -11.43
N ASN A 92 7.98 -6.24 -11.75
CA ASN A 92 6.64 -5.86 -11.33
C ASN A 92 5.71 -5.93 -12.54
N ASN A 93 4.54 -6.57 -12.38
CA ASN A 93 3.45 -6.57 -13.35
C ASN A 93 2.23 -5.98 -12.66
N ILE A 94 1.78 -4.81 -13.09
CA ILE A 94 0.76 -3.99 -12.43
C ILE A 94 -0.32 -3.63 -13.44
N GLN A 95 -1.57 -3.72 -13.01
CA GLN A 95 -2.76 -3.28 -13.74
C GLN A 95 -3.59 -2.46 -12.76
N ALA A 96 -3.75 -1.16 -13.00
CA ALA A 96 -4.39 -0.24 -12.07
C ALA A 96 -5.91 -0.15 -12.25
N LEU A 97 -6.41 -0.52 -13.43
CA LEU A 97 -7.83 -0.69 -13.78
C LEU A 97 -8.51 0.62 -14.22
N ALA A 98 -9.38 1.21 -13.42
CA ALA A 98 -10.08 2.45 -13.75
C ALA A 98 -9.97 3.41 -12.56
N GLY A 99 -10.18 4.70 -12.79
CA GLY A 99 -9.88 5.74 -11.80
C GLY A 99 -8.54 6.42 -12.06
N ASP A 100 -8.33 7.56 -11.39
CA ASP A 100 -7.14 8.38 -11.57
C ASP A 100 -5.98 7.84 -10.71
N ASP A 101 -5.23 6.86 -11.22
CA ASP A 101 -4.24 6.12 -10.44
C ASP A 101 -2.87 6.80 -10.32
N THR A 102 -2.20 6.63 -9.19
CA THR A 102 -0.81 7.04 -8.97
C THR A 102 0.09 5.84 -8.65
N ILE A 103 0.86 5.38 -9.64
CA ILE A 103 1.69 4.18 -9.52
C ILE A 103 3.18 4.52 -9.63
N THR A 104 3.95 4.16 -8.61
CA THR A 104 5.42 4.24 -8.60
C THR A 104 6.03 2.85 -8.65
N GLY A 105 6.76 2.55 -9.72
CA GLY A 105 7.48 1.30 -9.90
C GLY A 105 8.73 1.19 -9.03
N GLY A 106 9.34 0.00 -9.05
CA GLY A 106 10.54 -0.30 -8.29
C GLY A 106 11.79 0.28 -8.95
N ILE A 107 12.62 0.98 -8.18
CA ILE A 107 13.83 1.65 -8.71
C ILE A 107 14.89 0.70 -9.26
N ASP A 108 14.99 -0.54 -8.77
CA ASP A 108 15.92 -1.59 -9.22
C ASP A 108 15.16 -2.80 -9.80
N ALA A 109 14.05 -2.53 -10.48
CA ALA A 109 13.17 -3.54 -11.05
C ALA A 109 12.83 -3.23 -12.50
N ARG A 110 12.49 -4.27 -13.27
CA ARG A 110 11.78 -4.11 -14.54
C ARG A 110 10.29 -3.93 -14.25
N ASN A 111 9.69 -2.80 -14.62
CA ASN A 111 8.30 -2.51 -14.35
C ASN A 111 7.45 -2.63 -15.62
N ASN A 112 6.40 -3.46 -15.57
CA ASN A 112 5.33 -3.51 -16.56
C ASN A 112 4.08 -2.95 -15.89
N ILE A 113 3.76 -1.68 -16.15
CA ILE A 113 2.64 -0.97 -15.53
C ILE A 113 1.63 -0.61 -16.61
N ASP A 114 0.39 -1.02 -16.40
CA ASP A 114 -0.79 -0.61 -17.16
C ASP A 114 -1.67 0.18 -16.18
N GLY A 115 -1.89 1.47 -16.48
CA GLY A 115 -2.72 2.37 -15.67
C GLY A 115 -4.17 1.94 -15.82
N GLY A 116 -4.81 2.36 -16.91
CA GLY A 116 -5.96 1.63 -17.44
C GLY A 116 -6.98 2.54 -18.08
N ALA A 117 -8.11 2.82 -17.45
CA ALA A 117 -8.98 3.92 -17.86
C ALA A 117 -8.67 5.16 -17.03
N ASP A 118 -9.08 6.34 -17.52
CA ASP A 118 -8.94 7.62 -16.82
C ASP A 118 -7.51 8.17 -16.77
N ASP A 119 -7.26 9.18 -15.93
CA ASP A 119 -6.04 9.99 -15.98
C ASP A 119 -4.98 9.48 -15.00
N ASP A 120 -4.12 8.57 -15.48
CA ASP A 120 -3.07 7.92 -14.70
C ASP A 120 -1.76 8.73 -14.55
N THR A 121 -1.11 8.63 -13.38
CA THR A 121 0.28 9.04 -13.14
C THR A 121 1.18 7.84 -12.87
N LEU A 122 2.01 7.46 -13.85
CA LEU A 122 2.87 6.28 -13.77
C LEU A 122 4.37 6.64 -13.75
N THR A 123 5.10 6.12 -12.78
CA THR A 123 6.57 6.18 -12.69
C THR A 123 7.15 4.77 -12.75
N GLY A 124 8.17 4.52 -13.56
CA GLY A 124 8.83 3.21 -13.67
C GLY A 124 9.91 3.03 -12.62
N GLY A 125 11.14 3.41 -12.97
CA GLY A 125 12.30 3.33 -12.09
C GLY A 125 13.57 3.40 -12.91
N SER A 126 14.66 2.81 -12.41
CA SER A 126 15.77 2.44 -13.28
C SER A 126 15.42 1.15 -14.02
N TYR A 127 16.18 0.78 -15.06
CA TYR A 127 15.95 -0.38 -15.95
C TYR A 127 14.94 -0.15 -17.08
N ALA A 128 14.74 -1.18 -17.90
CA ALA A 128 13.90 -1.12 -19.09
C ALA A 128 12.44 -1.38 -18.74
N ASP A 129 11.71 -0.31 -18.45
CA ASP A 129 10.29 -0.32 -18.07
C ASP A 129 9.35 -0.26 -19.27
N ARG A 130 8.11 -0.72 -19.07
CA ARG A 130 6.97 -0.55 -19.97
C ARG A 130 5.83 0.06 -19.18
N LEU A 131 5.48 1.31 -19.50
CA LEU A 131 4.38 2.05 -18.89
C LEU A 131 3.32 2.32 -19.95
N ILE A 132 2.10 1.88 -19.71
CA ILE A 132 0.92 2.17 -20.53
C ILE A 132 0.00 3.02 -19.66
N GLY A 133 -0.10 4.32 -19.96
CA GLY A 133 -0.96 5.24 -19.22
C GLY A 133 -2.44 5.12 -19.57
N GLY A 134 -2.88 3.98 -20.11
CA GLY A 134 -4.30 3.77 -20.32
C GLY A 134 -4.97 4.65 -21.38
N LYS A 135 -6.29 4.80 -21.22
CA LYS A 135 -7.18 5.55 -22.11
C LYS A 135 -7.82 6.68 -21.31
N ALA A 136 -7.34 7.90 -21.54
CA ALA A 136 -7.96 9.10 -20.98
C ALA A 136 -9.43 9.23 -21.40
N MET A 137 -10.31 9.52 -20.44
CA MET A 137 -11.71 9.85 -20.73
C MET A 137 -11.78 11.14 -21.53
N THR A 138 -12.41 11.08 -22.71
CA THR A 138 -12.70 12.26 -23.52
C THR A 138 -14.05 12.82 -23.06
N LEU A 139 -14.07 14.04 -22.51
CA LEU A 139 -15.26 14.81 -22.10
C LEU A 139 -16.30 14.98 -23.22
#